data_AF-A0A925R6L1-F1
#
_entry.id   AF-A0A925R6L1-F1
#
_cell.length_a   1.000
_cell.length_b   1.000
_cell.length_c   1.000
_cell.angle_alpha   90.00
_cell.angle_beta   90.00
_cell.angle_gamma   90.00
#
_symmetry.space_group_name_H-M   'P 1'
#
loop_
_entity.id
_entity.type
_entity.pdbx_description
1 polymer ?
#
loop_
_entity_poly.entity_id
_entity_poly.type
_entity_poly.pdbx_seq_one_letter_code
_entity_poly.pdbx_strand_id
1 'polypeptide(L)'
;IMGPDYWREFIKPRMKRMYDRVKSKGLYILQHSCGDVETIFNDLIEIGLDCYQTFQPEIYDIEKVKEIYGDRLCFWGGISTQQLLPTATPEVVKSETLRIMNIMSKNGGYICAPTHALAFDVPPANILAMMDVLKTQV
;
A
#
# COMPACT_ATOMS: atom_id res chain seq x y z
N ILE A 1 -0.88 2.45 18.60
CA ILE A 1 -1.01 3.59 19.55
C ILE A 1 -2.29 3.49 20.38
N MET A 2 -3.49 3.40 19.79
CA MET A 2 -4.73 3.31 20.58
C MET A 2 -5.38 1.91 20.65
N GLY A 3 -4.98 0.96 19.79
CA GLY A 3 -5.61 -0.36 19.73
C GLY A 3 -6.95 -0.35 18.97
N PRO A 4 -7.43 -1.53 18.53
CA PRO A 4 -8.57 -1.62 17.63
C PRO A 4 -9.90 -1.24 18.32
N ASP A 5 -10.07 -1.53 19.61
CA ASP A 5 -11.33 -1.26 20.31
C ASP A 5 -11.58 0.24 20.48
N TYR A 6 -10.58 0.99 20.94
CA TYR A 6 -10.69 2.45 21.01
C TYR A 6 -10.75 3.10 19.62
N TRP A 7 -10.12 2.51 18.60
CA TRP A 7 -10.29 2.98 17.23
C TRP A 7 -11.74 2.78 16.75
N ARG A 8 -12.37 1.64 17.04
CA ARG A 8 -13.77 1.35 16.69
C ARG A 8 -14.75 2.27 17.43
N GLU A 9 -14.49 2.56 18.69
CA GLU A 9 -15.35 3.44 19.49
C GLU A 9 -15.23 4.90 19.05
N PHE A 10 -13.99 5.40 18.94
CA PHE A 10 -13.76 6.84 18.80
C PHE A 10 -13.47 7.29 17.37
N ILE A 11 -12.90 6.44 16.51
CA ILE A 11 -12.42 6.87 15.18
C ILE A 11 -13.33 6.36 14.06
N LYS A 12 -13.67 5.07 14.04
CA LYS A 12 -14.48 4.43 12.98
C LYS A 12 -15.77 5.21 12.65
N PRO A 13 -16.60 5.67 13.61
CA PRO A 13 -17.86 6.34 13.29
C PRO A 13 -17.65 7.69 12.60
N ARG A 14 -16.57 8.39 12.96
CA ARG A 14 -16.23 9.70 12.38
C ARG A 14 -15.63 9.54 10.99
N MET A 15 -14.74 8.57 10.81
CA MET A 15 -14.19 8.21 9.50
C MET A 15 -15.30 7.73 8.55
N LYS A 16 -16.21 6.87 9.01
CA LYS A 16 -17.35 6.41 8.20
C LYS A 16 -18.18 7.58 7.67
N ARG A 17 -18.48 8.58 8.51
CA ARG A 17 -19.21 9.78 8.07
C ARG A 17 -18.49 10.55 6.96
N MET A 18 -17.16 10.65 7.03
CA MET A 18 -16.35 11.27 5.98
C MET A 18 -16.38 10.41 4.70
N TYR A 19 -16.27 9.09 4.86
CA TYR A 19 -16.25 8.14 3.75
C TYR A 19 -17.58 8.13 3.01
N ASP A 20 -18.69 8.02 3.74
CA ASP A 20 -20.04 8.08 3.20
C ASP A 20 -20.25 9.33 2.34
N ARG A 21 -19.68 10.48 2.71
CA ARG A 21 -19.77 11.72 1.92
C ARG A 21 -19.01 11.66 0.60
N VAL A 22 -17.88 10.98 0.57
CA VAL A 22 -17.09 10.75 -0.66
C VAL A 22 -17.79 9.71 -1.53
N LYS A 23 -18.22 8.58 -0.93
CA LYS A 23 -18.94 7.51 -1.63
C LYS A 23 -20.30 8.00 -2.18
N SER A 24 -20.99 8.91 -1.49
CA SER A 24 -22.25 9.51 -2.00
C SER A 24 -22.06 10.31 -3.30
N LYS A 25 -20.81 10.61 -3.68
CA LYS A 25 -20.45 11.27 -4.93
C LYS A 25 -19.88 10.29 -5.98
N GLY A 26 -19.89 8.99 -5.70
CA GLY A 26 -19.31 7.97 -6.57
C GLY A 26 -17.78 8.03 -6.68
N LEU A 27 -17.11 8.65 -5.70
CA LEU A 27 -15.64 8.80 -5.70
C LEU A 27 -14.97 7.69 -4.87
N TYR A 28 -13.71 7.43 -5.17
CA TYR A 28 -12.87 6.48 -4.45
C TYR A 28 -12.22 7.10 -3.21
N ILE A 29 -11.95 6.25 -2.22
CA ILE A 29 -11.30 6.60 -0.97
C ILE A 29 -9.93 5.93 -0.92
N LEU A 30 -8.90 6.77 -0.89
CA LEU A 30 -7.50 6.37 -0.71
C LEU A 30 -7.07 6.86 0.68
N GLN A 31 -6.59 5.96 1.52
CA GLN A 31 -6.17 6.29 2.88
C GLN A 31 -4.70 5.92 3.10
N HIS A 32 -3.95 6.89 3.60
CA HIS A 32 -2.62 6.70 4.18
C HIS A 32 -2.72 6.32 5.67
N SER A 33 -1.98 5.30 6.10
CA SER A 33 -1.61 5.07 7.49
C SER A 33 -0.23 4.43 7.56
N CYS A 34 0.66 5.00 8.39
CA CYS A 34 1.91 4.35 8.74
C CYS A 34 1.68 3.20 9.73
N GLY A 35 2.60 2.23 9.73
CA GLY A 35 2.62 1.10 10.64
C GLY A 35 1.65 -0.02 10.25
N ASP A 36 1.45 -0.95 11.20
CA ASP A 36 0.55 -2.09 11.02
C ASP A 36 -0.87 -1.77 11.50
N VAL A 37 -1.81 -1.78 10.56
CA VAL A 37 -3.25 -1.67 10.81
C VAL A 37 -4.06 -2.87 10.31
N GLU A 38 -3.43 -4.04 10.09
CA GLU A 38 -4.11 -5.25 9.59
C GLU A 38 -5.31 -5.62 10.47
N THR A 39 -5.18 -5.45 11.79
CA THR A 39 -6.24 -5.73 12.78
C THR A 39 -7.55 -4.95 12.57
N ILE A 40 -7.53 -3.88 11.77
CA ILE A 40 -8.71 -3.08 11.43
C ILE A 40 -8.97 -3.00 9.92
N PHE A 41 -8.28 -3.78 9.07
CA PHE A 41 -8.55 -3.76 7.62
C PHE A 41 -10.00 -4.12 7.28
N ASN A 42 -10.58 -5.13 7.92
CA ASN A 42 -11.99 -5.44 7.71
C ASN A 42 -12.91 -4.29 8.14
N ASP A 43 -12.59 -3.59 9.22
CA ASP A 43 -13.35 -2.41 9.64
C ASP A 43 -13.23 -1.25 8.64
N LEU A 44 -12.05 -1.05 8.04
CA LEU A 44 -11.80 -0.03 7.03
C LEU A 44 -12.53 -0.33 5.71
N ILE A 45 -12.49 -1.59 5.27
CA ILE A 45 -13.24 -2.07 4.10
C ILE A 45 -14.75 -1.89 4.34
N GLU A 46 -15.25 -2.25 5.52
CA GLU A 46 -16.67 -2.10 5.88
C GLU A 46 -17.14 -0.65 5.75
N ILE A 47 -16.32 0.32 6.16
CA ILE A 47 -16.69 1.75 6.06
C ILE A 47 -16.45 2.35 4.67
N GLY A 48 -15.96 1.56 3.71
CA GLY A 48 -15.86 1.94 2.30
C GLY A 48 -14.46 2.35 1.81
N LEU A 49 -13.39 1.93 2.49
CA LEU A 49 -12.03 2.12 1.98
C LEU A 49 -11.85 1.37 0.65
N ASP A 50 -11.38 2.06 -0.38
CA ASP A 50 -11.10 1.45 -1.68
C ASP A 50 -9.62 1.12 -1.86
N CYS A 51 -8.72 1.94 -1.29
CA CYS A 51 -7.28 1.77 -1.45
C CYS A 51 -6.49 2.16 -0.19
N TYR A 52 -5.59 1.27 0.23
CA TYR A 52 -4.71 1.47 1.37
C TYR A 52 -3.27 1.80 0.94
N GLN A 53 -2.71 2.83 1.55
CA GLN A 53 -1.31 3.23 1.48
C GLN A 53 -0.81 3.30 2.95
N THR A 54 0.35 2.81 3.36
CA THR A 54 1.70 2.79 2.77
C THR A 54 2.21 1.38 2.46
N PHE A 55 1.38 0.48 1.92
CA PHE A 55 1.60 -0.97 1.93
C PHE A 55 3.09 -1.39 1.91
N GLN A 56 3.60 -1.75 3.08
CA GLN A 56 5.04 -1.86 3.34
C GLN A 56 5.44 -3.33 3.53
N PRO A 57 6.30 -3.92 2.68
CA PRO A 57 6.67 -5.34 2.79
C PRO A 57 7.39 -5.73 4.09
N GLU A 58 8.01 -4.77 4.79
CA GLU A 58 8.63 -5.02 6.09
C GLU A 58 7.60 -5.25 7.21
N ILE A 59 6.36 -4.82 7.00
CA ILE A 59 5.28 -4.94 7.98
C ILE A 59 4.34 -6.08 7.60
N TYR A 60 4.08 -6.27 6.30
CA TYR A 60 3.06 -7.18 5.81
C TYR A 60 3.67 -8.35 5.04
N ASP A 61 3.14 -9.54 5.29
CA ASP A 61 3.26 -10.65 4.35
C ASP A 61 2.42 -10.33 3.10
N ILE A 62 3.11 -10.00 2.01
CA ILE A 62 2.46 -9.48 0.82
C ILE A 62 1.58 -10.52 0.12
N GLU A 63 1.94 -11.81 0.19
CA GLU A 63 1.17 -12.88 -0.44
C GLU A 63 -0.11 -13.12 0.35
N LYS A 64 0.01 -13.22 1.67
CA LYS A 64 -1.13 -13.40 2.56
C LYS A 64 -2.09 -12.24 2.51
N VAL A 65 -1.60 -10.99 2.53
CA VAL A 65 -2.46 -9.81 2.44
C VAL A 65 -3.18 -9.77 1.10
N LYS A 66 -2.49 -10.09 0.00
CA LYS A 66 -3.11 -10.16 -1.32
C LYS A 66 -4.20 -11.23 -1.38
N GLU A 67 -3.97 -12.40 -0.80
CA GLU A 67 -4.94 -13.51 -0.74
C GLU A 67 -6.20 -13.13 0.06
N ILE A 68 -6.04 -12.51 1.24
CA ILE A 68 -7.16 -12.26 2.17
C ILE A 68 -7.99 -11.02 1.77
N TYR A 69 -7.33 -9.98 1.24
CA TYR A 69 -7.93 -8.67 1.04
C TYR A 69 -7.92 -8.18 -0.41
N GLY A 70 -7.16 -8.81 -1.30
CA GLY A 70 -6.90 -8.30 -2.66
C GLY A 70 -8.13 -8.16 -3.56
N ASP A 71 -9.22 -8.89 -3.27
CA ASP A 71 -10.49 -8.78 -3.99
C ASP A 71 -11.38 -7.63 -3.49
N ARG A 72 -11.07 -7.06 -2.32
CA ARG A 72 -11.89 -6.04 -1.62
C ARG A 72 -11.14 -4.72 -1.39
N LEU A 73 -9.83 -4.71 -1.52
CA LEU A 73 -8.98 -3.58 -1.19
C LEU A 73 -7.83 -3.46 -2.18
N CYS A 74 -7.67 -2.27 -2.77
CA CYS A 74 -6.50 -1.94 -3.56
C CYS A 74 -5.32 -1.58 -2.65
N PHE A 75 -4.11 -2.00 -3.02
CA PHE A 75 -2.89 -1.63 -2.28
C PHE A 75 -2.04 -0.65 -3.07
N TRP A 76 -1.63 0.45 -2.45
CA TRP A 76 -0.71 1.42 -3.01
C TRP A 76 0.58 1.43 -2.19
N GLY A 77 1.69 1.10 -2.84
CA GLY A 77 3.02 1.05 -2.24
C GLY A 77 3.75 -0.18 -2.73
N GLY A 78 4.36 -0.91 -1.80
CA GLY A 78 5.08 -2.16 -2.05
C GLY A 78 6.57 -1.98 -2.21
N ILE A 79 7.09 -0.85 -2.69
CA ILE A 79 8.53 -0.70 -2.90
C ILE A 79 9.19 -0.03 -1.69
N SER A 80 10.00 -0.79 -0.95
CA SER A 80 10.64 -0.35 0.29
C SER A 80 11.51 0.89 0.11
N THR A 81 11.20 1.94 0.88
CA THR A 81 11.98 3.18 0.99
C THR A 81 13.01 3.14 2.12
N GLN A 82 13.04 2.08 2.92
CA GLN A 82 13.92 1.97 4.09
C GLN A 82 15.07 0.97 3.88
N GLN A 83 14.82 -0.10 3.15
CA GLN A 83 15.77 -1.19 2.97
C GLN A 83 16.17 -1.32 1.50
N LEU A 84 15.19 -1.44 0.60
CA LEU A 84 15.45 -1.75 -0.81
C LEU A 84 16.07 -0.54 -1.55
N LEU A 85 15.31 0.55 -1.66
CA LEU A 85 15.72 1.70 -2.47
C LEU A 85 17.00 2.40 -1.97
N PRO A 86 17.26 2.56 -0.66
CA PRO A 86 18.47 3.24 -0.21
C PRO A 86 19.75 2.40 -0.33
N THR A 87 19.67 1.07 -0.16
CA THR A 87 20.87 0.24 0.07
C THR A 87 21.14 -0.85 -0.95
N ALA A 88 20.15 -1.26 -1.76
CA ALA A 88 20.34 -2.33 -2.73
C ALA A 88 21.02 -1.85 -4.02
N THR A 89 21.48 -2.79 -4.85
CA THR A 89 21.95 -2.47 -6.21
C THR A 89 20.77 -2.26 -7.16
N PRO A 90 20.94 -1.53 -8.28
CA PRO A 90 19.90 -1.36 -9.30
C PRO A 90 19.28 -2.68 -9.79
N GLU A 91 20.09 -3.73 -9.94
CA GLU A 91 19.64 -5.06 -10.38
C GLU A 91 18.71 -5.69 -9.35
N VAL A 92 19.04 -5.58 -8.06
CA VAL A 92 18.21 -6.08 -6.96
C VAL A 92 16.91 -5.27 -6.87
N VAL A 93 16.97 -3.95 -7.05
CA VAL A 93 15.76 -3.11 -7.11
C VAL A 93 14.84 -3.56 -8.26
N LYS A 94 15.40 -3.84 -9.44
CA LYS A 94 14.62 -4.35 -10.59
C LYS A 94 13.97 -5.68 -10.28
N SER A 95 14.73 -6.66 -9.80
CA SER A 95 14.21 -8.00 -9.52
C SER A 95 13.13 -7.98 -8.45
N GLU A 96 13.33 -7.19 -7.40
CA GLU A 96 12.39 -7.13 -6.27
C GLU A 96 11.12 -6.35 -6.63
N THR A 97 11.26 -5.24 -7.37
CA THR A 97 10.10 -4.51 -7.92
C THR A 97 9.25 -5.43 -8.80
N LEU A 98 9.88 -6.20 -9.68
CA LEU A 98 9.18 -7.15 -10.55
C LEU A 98 8.51 -8.28 -9.75
N ARG A 99 9.18 -8.83 -8.73
CA ARG A 99 8.63 -9.87 -7.84
C ARG A 99 7.36 -9.37 -7.14
N ILE A 100 7.42 -8.20 -6.52
CA ILE A 100 6.30 -7.60 -5.79
C ILE A 100 5.15 -7.28 -6.75
N MET A 101 5.45 -6.73 -7.93
CA MET A 101 4.45 -6.50 -8.96
C MET A 101 3.75 -7.80 -9.37
N ASN A 102 4.48 -8.87 -9.66
CA ASN A 102 3.90 -10.16 -10.07
C ASN A 102 2.99 -10.79 -9.01
N ILE A 103 3.21 -10.49 -7.73
CA ILE A 103 2.36 -10.97 -6.63
C ILE A 103 1.13 -10.07 -6.51
N MET A 104 1.35 -8.77 -6.34
CA MET A 104 0.31 -7.83 -5.94
C MET A 104 -0.64 -7.47 -7.09
N SER A 105 -0.18 -7.51 -8.34
CA SER A 105 -0.99 -7.19 -9.51
C SER A 105 -1.97 -8.29 -9.93
N LYS A 106 -1.85 -9.51 -9.36
CA LYS A 106 -2.77 -10.62 -9.66
C LYS A 106 -4.22 -10.17 -9.44
N ASN A 107 -5.06 -10.34 -10.45
CA ASN A 107 -6.47 -9.91 -10.44
C ASN A 107 -6.69 -8.40 -10.22
N GLY A 108 -5.70 -7.54 -10.50
CA GLY A 108 -5.80 -6.09 -10.35
C GLY A 108 -5.65 -5.63 -8.89
N GLY A 109 -6.09 -4.40 -8.58
CA GLY A 109 -6.10 -3.89 -7.20
C GLY A 109 -4.71 -3.56 -6.62
N TYR A 110 -3.76 -3.12 -7.46
CA TYR A 110 -2.43 -2.70 -6.99
C TYR A 110 -1.91 -1.49 -7.75
N ILE A 111 -1.39 -0.52 -6.99
CA ILE A 111 -0.67 0.66 -7.48
C ILE A 111 0.77 0.54 -6.98
N CYS A 112 1.66 0.08 -7.85
CA CYS A 112 3.08 -0.06 -7.53
C CYS A 112 3.73 1.31 -7.33
N ALA A 113 4.29 1.55 -6.15
CA ALA A 113 4.97 2.80 -5.81
C ALA A 113 5.93 2.61 -4.63
N PRO A 114 6.83 3.57 -4.38
CA PRO A 114 7.51 3.67 -3.09
C PRO A 114 6.51 3.69 -1.93
N THR A 115 6.85 3.06 -0.80
CA THR A 115 5.99 3.03 0.39
C THR A 115 5.74 4.42 0.97
N HIS A 116 6.70 5.33 0.81
CA HIS A 116 6.67 6.72 1.28
C HIS A 116 7.32 7.64 0.23
N ALA A 117 7.31 8.95 0.50
CA ALA A 117 8.13 9.89 -0.27
C ALA A 117 9.60 9.47 -0.24
N LEU A 118 10.29 9.58 -1.38
CA LEU A 118 11.71 9.28 -1.49
C LEU A 118 12.52 10.31 -0.71
N ALA A 119 13.39 9.84 0.16
CA ALA A 119 14.36 10.69 0.85
C ALA A 119 15.64 10.85 0.01
N PHE A 120 16.49 11.80 0.42
CA PHE A 120 17.71 12.18 -0.31
C PHE A 120 18.81 11.10 -0.27
N ASP A 121 18.65 10.08 0.54
CA ASP A 121 19.53 8.92 0.66
C ASP A 121 19.30 7.86 -0.42
N VAL A 122 18.23 7.97 -1.21
CA VAL A 122 17.94 7.03 -2.32
C VAL A 122 18.79 7.39 -3.55
N PRO A 123 19.69 6.48 -4.02
CA PRO A 123 20.48 6.74 -5.22
C PRO A 123 19.59 6.91 -6.47
N PRO A 124 19.86 7.89 -7.35
CA PRO A 124 19.08 8.07 -8.58
C PRO A 124 19.04 6.82 -9.47
N ALA A 125 20.11 6.03 -9.50
CA ALA A 125 20.17 4.77 -10.23
C ALA A 125 19.11 3.77 -9.75
N ASN A 126 18.81 3.73 -8.44
CA ASN A 126 17.78 2.86 -7.88
C ASN A 126 16.36 3.35 -8.22
N ILE A 127 16.16 4.67 -8.28
CA ILE A 127 14.90 5.27 -8.75
C ILE A 127 14.65 4.88 -10.22
N LEU A 128 15.65 5.07 -11.07
CA LEU A 128 15.58 4.71 -12.49
C LEU A 128 15.35 3.21 -12.68
N ALA A 129 16.02 2.38 -11.88
CA ALA A 129 15.87 0.93 -11.91
C ALA A 129 14.43 0.49 -11.63
N MET A 130 13.79 1.06 -10.60
CA MET A 130 12.36 0.84 -10.31
C MET A 130 11.49 1.34 -11.47
N MET A 131 11.74 2.57 -11.97
CA MET A 131 10.97 3.16 -13.07
C MET A 131 11.04 2.35 -14.37
N ASP A 132 12.19 1.74 -14.67
CA ASP A 132 12.35 0.87 -15.85
C ASP A 132 11.36 -0.29 -15.79
N VAL A 133 11.21 -0.95 -14.64
CA VAL A 133 10.24 -2.06 -14.45
C VAL A 133 8.81 -1.56 -14.64
N LEU A 134 8.48 -0.38 -14.12
CA LEU A 134 7.14 0.20 -14.25
C LEU A 134 6.78 0.56 -15.69
N LYS A 135 7.76 0.95 -16.51
CA LYS A 135 7.55 1.30 -17.92
C LYS A 135 7.37 0.09 -18.83
N THR A 136 7.84 -1.09 -18.41
CA THR A 136 7.77 -2.32 -19.20
C THR A 136 6.56 -3.20 -18.85
N GLN A 137 5.54 -2.63 -18.19
CA GLN A 137 4.29 -3.34 -17.87
C GLN A 137 3.55 -3.69 -19.17
N VAL A 138 3.26 -4.98 -19.37
CA VAL A 138 2.40 -5.52 -20.44
C VAL A 138 1.09 -5.97 -19.82
#